data_AF-A0A1Y1VLC0-F1
#
_entry.id   AF-A0A1Y1VLC0-F1
#
_cell.length_a   1.000
_cell.length_b   1.000
_cell.length_c   1.000
_cell.angle_alpha   90.00
_cell.angle_beta   90.00
_cell.angle_gamma   90.00
#
_symmetry.space_group_name_H-M   'P 1'
#
loop_
_entity.id
_entity.type
_entity.pdbx_description
1 polymer ?
#
loop_
_entity_poly.entity_id
_entity_poly.type
_entity_poly.pdbx_seq_one_letter_code
_entity_poly.pdbx_strand_id
1 'polypeptide(L)'
;MSTYNYEEAQYCFELLNPNNSDDVQEQINNVRRNVVLFIKPFTSQFFFWTLLLLILHRFNLRKPIIKIVVAHYIFRVIGDMLDSYGSRYTVYYHKNMYGECVADPVNKAEDHPLRWLITRQLAGIFWYSGEIVGDWYPLLRTKAVAGEQKEIWYVYTSCFIFNLSKITMMFYHFSVTENDMLIKKKEDAFYNAYWAIYLVSLCCSLLYDGSVYIAMKRSILKDTESINFGFLKKFRDMSEYRILVTAFLGLVGVPIMGVSAVLRLKYQEYDWSFEDLRIFLVNTSYFMMFIDQLMLFSYSKEEKSFSSNKDNKLFMV
;
A
#
# COMPACT_ATOMS: atom_id res chain seq x y z
N MET A 1 -22.26 20.98 19.87
CA MET A 1 -21.54 20.11 18.91
C MET A 1 -22.60 19.59 17.95
N SER A 2 -22.70 20.16 16.75
CA SER A 2 -23.64 19.64 15.76
C SER A 2 -23.05 18.37 15.16
N THR A 3 -23.83 17.29 15.26
CA THR A 3 -23.65 16.15 14.38
C THR A 3 -23.71 16.62 12.94
N TYR A 4 -22.87 16.09 12.03
CA TYR A 4 -23.02 16.37 10.61
C TYR A 4 -24.47 16.11 10.22
N ASN A 5 -25.19 17.19 9.91
CA ASN A 5 -26.59 17.11 9.58
C ASN A 5 -26.69 17.21 8.06
N TYR A 6 -26.83 16.05 7.42
CA TYR A 6 -26.95 15.96 5.96
C TYR A 6 -28.09 16.85 5.44
N GLU A 7 -29.22 16.91 6.15
CA GLU A 7 -30.36 17.76 5.77
C GLU A 7 -30.00 19.25 5.85
N GLU A 8 -29.22 19.66 6.84
CA GLU A 8 -28.75 21.04 6.97
C GLU A 8 -27.74 21.40 5.87
N ALA A 9 -26.79 20.52 5.58
CA ALA A 9 -25.83 20.71 4.51
C ALA A 9 -26.53 20.81 3.14
N GLN A 10 -27.52 19.95 2.90
CA GLN A 10 -28.35 19.98 1.69
C GLN A 10 -29.16 21.27 1.60
N TYR A 11 -29.80 21.69 2.70
CA TYR A 11 -30.53 22.96 2.76
C TYR A 11 -29.62 24.16 2.43
N CYS A 12 -28.41 24.20 3.02
CA CYS A 12 -27.46 25.27 2.74
C CYS A 12 -26.93 25.23 1.30
N PHE A 13 -26.76 24.05 0.72
CA PHE A 13 -26.41 23.89 -0.69
C PHE A 13 -27.49 24.47 -1.61
N GLU A 14 -28.76 24.11 -1.39
CA GLU A 14 -29.90 24.61 -2.17
C GLU A 14 -30.05 26.14 -2.03
N LEU A 15 -29.85 26.68 -0.82
CA LEU A 15 -29.96 28.11 -0.53
C LEU A 15 -28.84 28.93 -1.19
N LEU A 16 -27.61 28.43 -1.16
CA LEU A 16 -26.43 29.15 -1.69
C LEU A 16 -26.27 28.98 -3.20
N ASN A 17 -26.90 27.97 -3.81
CA ASN A 17 -26.88 27.73 -5.25
C ASN A 17 -28.29 27.76 -5.88
N PRO A 18 -29.05 28.87 -5.78
CA PRO A 18 -30.45 28.92 -6.21
C PRO A 18 -30.65 28.82 -7.73
N ASN A 19 -29.61 29.06 -8.52
CA ASN A 19 -29.66 29.08 -10.00
C ASN A 19 -28.98 27.86 -10.64
N ASN A 20 -28.95 26.70 -9.98
CA ASN A 20 -28.25 25.51 -10.49
C ASN A 20 -28.93 24.83 -11.71
N SER A 21 -29.83 25.53 -12.40
CA SER A 21 -30.42 25.09 -13.66
C SER A 21 -29.42 25.29 -14.79
N ASP A 22 -28.78 24.19 -15.19
CA ASP A 22 -28.06 24.03 -16.46
C ASP A 22 -26.68 24.69 -16.58
N ASP A 23 -25.83 24.59 -15.54
CA ASP A 23 -24.40 24.78 -15.77
C ASP A 23 -23.84 23.58 -16.57
N VAL A 24 -23.83 23.74 -17.89
CA VAL A 24 -23.17 22.82 -18.84
C VAL A 24 -21.75 22.51 -18.38
N GLN A 25 -21.06 23.44 -17.71
CA GLN A 25 -19.72 23.21 -17.17
C GLN A 25 -19.72 22.20 -16.01
N GLU A 26 -20.71 22.19 -15.13
CA GLU A 26 -20.86 21.19 -14.06
C GLU A 26 -21.09 19.80 -14.65
N GLN A 27 -21.95 19.69 -15.67
CA GLN A 27 -22.17 18.43 -16.37
C GLN A 27 -20.89 17.90 -17.04
N ILE A 28 -20.15 18.78 -17.74
CA ILE A 28 -18.85 18.44 -18.33
C ILE A 28 -17.87 17.99 -17.25
N ASN A 29 -17.83 18.69 -16.11
CA ASN A 29 -16.96 18.33 -14.99
C ASN A 29 -17.36 16.98 -14.38
N ASN A 30 -18.65 16.67 -14.27
CA ASN A 30 -19.15 15.36 -13.82
C ASN A 30 -18.73 14.24 -14.78
N VAL A 31 -18.89 14.43 -16.09
CA VAL A 31 -18.42 13.46 -17.10
C VAL A 31 -16.90 13.27 -17.00
N ARG A 32 -16.12 14.37 -16.94
CA ARG A 32 -14.65 14.30 -16.79
C ARG A 32 -14.25 13.52 -15.54
N ARG A 33 -14.90 13.77 -14.39
CA ARG A 33 -14.64 13.07 -13.13
C ARG A 33 -15.00 11.58 -13.20
N ASN A 34 -16.07 11.21 -13.89
CA ASN A 34 -16.44 9.81 -14.12
C ASN A 34 -15.42 9.11 -15.05
N VAL A 35 -14.96 9.79 -16.10
CA VAL A 35 -13.93 9.27 -17.01
C VAL A 35 -12.60 9.06 -16.26
N VAL A 36 -12.17 10.03 -15.44
CA VAL A 36 -10.97 9.89 -14.61
C VAL A 36 -11.09 8.68 -13.68
N LEU A 37 -12.24 8.50 -13.01
CA LEU A 37 -12.50 7.35 -12.14
C LEU A 37 -12.40 6.02 -12.90
N PHE A 38 -12.93 5.96 -14.13
CA PHE A 38 -12.87 4.76 -14.96
C PHE A 38 -11.45 4.44 -15.47
N ILE A 39 -10.63 5.47 -15.68
CA ILE A 39 -9.24 5.33 -16.14
C ILE A 39 -8.28 4.94 -15.00
N LYS A 40 -8.66 5.16 -13.73
CA LYS A 40 -7.81 4.92 -12.55
C LYS A 40 -7.11 3.55 -12.52
N PRO A 41 -7.79 2.42 -12.80
CA PRO A 41 -7.14 1.11 -12.87
C PRO A 41 -5.93 1.06 -13.81
N PHE A 42 -6.00 1.75 -14.94
CA PHE A 42 -4.96 1.79 -15.97
C PHE A 42 -3.83 2.76 -15.66
N THR A 43 -4.10 3.80 -14.86
CA THR A 43 -3.09 4.76 -14.38
C THR A 43 -2.41 4.34 -13.07
N SER A 44 -2.87 3.26 -12.45
CA SER A 44 -2.23 2.77 -11.22
C SER A 44 -0.79 2.37 -11.49
N GLN A 45 0.11 2.76 -10.59
CA GLN A 45 1.56 2.49 -10.68
C GLN A 45 1.90 1.00 -10.86
N PHE A 46 1.01 0.09 -10.40
CA PHE A 46 1.21 -1.36 -10.48
C PHE A 46 0.58 -2.00 -11.72
N PHE A 47 -0.15 -1.25 -12.54
CA PHE A 47 -0.89 -1.79 -13.68
C PHE A 47 0.03 -2.48 -14.69
N PHE A 48 1.04 -1.76 -15.21
CA PHE A 48 1.95 -2.30 -16.21
C PHE A 48 2.77 -3.48 -15.68
N TRP A 49 3.19 -3.43 -14.41
CA TRP A 49 3.90 -4.53 -13.76
C TRP A 49 3.03 -5.78 -13.60
N THR A 50 1.77 -5.60 -13.21
CA THR A 50 0.80 -6.69 -13.10
C THR A 50 0.50 -7.30 -14.46
N LEU A 51 0.24 -6.47 -15.47
CA LEU A 51 -0.01 -6.92 -16.84
C LEU A 51 1.19 -7.69 -17.42
N LEU A 52 2.40 -7.17 -17.22
CA LEU A 52 3.63 -7.83 -17.65
C LEU A 52 3.78 -9.23 -17.02
N LEU A 53 3.56 -9.36 -15.71
CA LEU A 53 3.61 -10.67 -15.04
C LEU A 53 2.51 -11.62 -15.53
N LEU A 54 1.31 -11.12 -15.78
CA LEU A 54 0.22 -11.92 -16.33
C LEU A 54 0.58 -12.45 -17.73
N ILE A 55 1.14 -11.60 -18.60
CA ILE A 55 1.59 -12.00 -19.94
C ILE A 55 2.70 -13.06 -19.85
N LEU A 56 3.71 -12.84 -19.01
CA LEU A 56 4.82 -13.79 -18.84
C LEU A 56 4.35 -15.16 -18.34
N HIS A 57 3.37 -15.18 -17.44
CA HIS A 57 2.76 -16.40 -16.96
C HIS A 57 1.63 -16.95 -17.84
N ARG A 58 1.44 -16.40 -19.05
CA ARG A 58 0.38 -16.80 -20.00
C ARG A 58 -1.00 -16.80 -19.35
N PHE A 59 -1.28 -15.79 -18.52
CA PHE A 59 -2.52 -15.63 -17.76
C PHE A 59 -2.87 -16.84 -16.86
N ASN A 60 -1.87 -17.62 -16.43
CA ASN A 60 -2.10 -18.75 -15.53
C ASN A 60 -2.30 -18.29 -14.07
N LEU A 61 -3.53 -17.93 -13.73
CA LEU A 61 -3.95 -17.49 -12.39
C LEU A 61 -4.00 -18.62 -11.34
N ARG A 62 -3.70 -19.87 -11.71
CA ARG A 62 -3.66 -20.98 -10.75
C ARG A 62 -2.47 -20.87 -9.80
N LYS A 63 -1.40 -20.19 -10.22
CA LYS A 63 -0.19 -20.03 -9.40
C LYS A 63 -0.47 -19.13 -8.18
N PRO A 64 -0.15 -19.56 -6.95
CA PRO A 64 -0.43 -18.80 -5.73
C PRO A 64 0.14 -17.37 -5.76
N ILE A 65 1.36 -17.21 -6.29
CA ILE A 65 2.02 -15.91 -6.37
C ILE A 65 1.26 -14.94 -7.28
N ILE A 66 0.74 -15.43 -8.40
CA ILE A 66 -0.05 -14.58 -9.33
C ILE A 66 -1.36 -14.15 -8.69
N LYS A 67 -1.97 -14.99 -7.85
CA LYS A 67 -3.16 -14.60 -7.08
C LYS A 67 -2.84 -13.45 -6.12
N ILE A 68 -1.70 -13.49 -5.42
CA ILE A 68 -1.26 -12.39 -4.54
C ILE A 68 -1.07 -11.10 -5.33
N VAL A 69 -0.34 -11.16 -6.44
CA VAL A 69 -0.09 -9.97 -7.28
C VAL A 69 -1.39 -9.34 -7.77
N VAL A 70 -2.31 -10.16 -8.30
CA VAL A 70 -3.60 -9.67 -8.81
C VAL A 70 -4.46 -9.12 -7.67
N ALA A 71 -4.52 -9.80 -6.52
CA ALA A 71 -5.28 -9.33 -5.37
C ALA A 71 -4.71 -8.01 -4.83
N HIS A 72 -3.40 -7.91 -4.64
CA HIS A 72 -2.71 -6.67 -4.27
C HIS A 72 -3.08 -5.53 -5.22
N TYR A 73 -2.98 -5.74 -6.53
CA TYR A 73 -3.35 -4.76 -7.54
C TYR A 73 -4.82 -4.33 -7.44
N ILE A 74 -5.76 -5.28 -7.36
CA ILE A 74 -7.20 -4.98 -7.25
C ILE A 74 -7.49 -4.14 -6.01
N PHE A 75 -6.98 -4.55 -4.84
CA PHE A 75 -7.18 -3.81 -3.59
C PHE A 75 -6.60 -2.39 -3.68
N ARG A 76 -5.39 -2.23 -4.22
CA ARG A 76 -4.77 -0.91 -4.41
C ARG A 76 -5.61 -0.02 -5.34
N VAL A 77 -6.07 -0.55 -6.47
CA VAL A 77 -6.90 0.20 -7.43
C VAL A 77 -8.23 0.62 -6.83
N ILE A 78 -8.91 -0.24 -6.08
CA ILE A 78 -10.18 0.12 -5.43
C ILE A 78 -9.95 1.28 -4.44
N GLY A 79 -8.86 1.24 -3.66
CA GLY A 79 -8.47 2.35 -2.80
C GLY A 79 -8.25 3.65 -3.60
N ASP A 80 -7.48 3.60 -4.68
CA ASP A 80 -7.21 4.75 -5.55
C ASP A 80 -8.49 5.32 -6.18
N MET A 81 -9.45 4.45 -6.53
CA MET A 81 -10.77 4.83 -7.05
C MET A 81 -11.62 5.53 -5.99
N LEU A 82 -11.68 4.99 -4.77
CA LEU A 82 -12.41 5.60 -3.66
C LEU A 82 -11.82 6.96 -3.28
N ASP A 83 -10.50 7.09 -3.21
CA ASP A 83 -9.83 8.37 -2.96
C ASP A 83 -10.16 9.40 -4.05
N SER A 84 -10.08 8.97 -5.32
CA SER A 84 -10.45 9.81 -6.47
C SER A 84 -11.94 10.19 -6.45
N TYR A 85 -12.81 9.31 -5.96
CA TYR A 85 -14.23 9.62 -5.78
C TYR A 85 -14.46 10.64 -4.66
N GLY A 86 -13.77 10.49 -3.52
CA GLY A 86 -13.85 11.44 -2.41
C GLY A 86 -13.34 12.84 -2.76
N SER A 87 -12.41 12.97 -3.72
CA SER A 87 -11.96 14.29 -4.21
C SER A 87 -13.05 15.13 -4.88
N ARG A 88 -14.25 14.58 -5.12
CA ARG A 88 -15.44 15.31 -5.61
C ARG A 88 -16.00 16.29 -4.58
N TYR A 89 -15.78 16.02 -3.29
CA TYR A 89 -16.25 16.86 -2.19
C TYR A 89 -15.25 18.00 -1.97
N THR A 90 -15.37 19.06 -2.78
CA THR A 90 -14.46 20.23 -2.76
C THR A 90 -14.98 21.39 -1.91
N VAL A 91 -16.25 21.36 -1.52
CA VAL A 91 -16.91 22.41 -0.73
C VAL A 91 -17.72 21.76 0.39
N TYR A 92 -17.64 22.32 1.59
CA TYR A 92 -18.41 21.88 2.75
C TYR A 92 -19.44 22.94 3.13
N TYR A 93 -20.71 22.59 2.98
CA TYR A 93 -21.85 23.45 3.28
C TYR A 93 -22.35 23.19 4.70
N HIS A 94 -22.40 24.23 5.54
CA HIS A 94 -22.87 24.13 6.93
C HIS A 94 -23.38 25.48 7.44
N LYS A 95 -24.07 25.51 8.60
CA LYS A 95 -24.38 26.77 9.28
C LYS A 95 -23.25 27.19 10.21
N ASN A 96 -22.90 28.47 10.14
CA ASN A 96 -21.95 29.08 11.07
C ASN A 96 -22.57 29.24 12.48
N MET A 97 -21.80 29.79 13.43
CA MET A 97 -22.28 30.03 14.81
C MET A 97 -23.49 30.98 14.89
N TYR A 98 -23.75 31.77 13.85
CA TYR A 98 -24.88 32.68 13.74
C TYR A 98 -26.11 32.05 13.04
N GLY A 99 -26.01 30.79 12.62
CA GLY A 99 -27.06 30.08 11.91
C GLY A 99 -27.13 30.37 10.41
N GLU A 100 -26.16 31.09 9.85
CA GLU A 100 -26.09 31.45 8.44
C GLU A 100 -25.39 30.34 7.64
N CYS A 101 -25.91 30.03 6.46
CA CYS A 101 -25.28 29.06 5.57
C CYS A 101 -23.98 29.62 4.99
N VAL A 102 -22.90 28.85 5.14
CA VAL A 102 -21.57 29.15 4.59
C VAL A 102 -21.07 27.97 3.76
N ALA A 103 -20.16 28.26 2.82
CA ALA A 103 -19.55 27.29 1.92
C ALA A 103 -18.03 27.40 2.04
N ASP A 104 -17.41 26.47 2.77
CA ASP A 104 -15.97 26.47 3.00
C ASP A 104 -15.25 25.56 1.98
N PRO A 105 -14.14 25.99 1.40
CA PRO A 105 -13.33 25.15 0.52
C PRO A 105 -12.67 24.02 1.30
N VAL A 106 -12.76 22.80 0.76
CA VAL A 106 -12.20 21.58 1.36
C VAL A 106 -10.79 21.37 0.83
N ASN A 107 -9.80 21.86 1.58
CA ASN A 107 -8.40 21.77 1.20
C ASN A 107 -7.81 20.41 1.59
N LYS A 108 -8.23 19.87 2.74
CA LYS A 108 -7.81 18.55 3.22
C LYS A 108 -9.00 17.60 3.33
N ALA A 109 -8.73 16.30 3.44
CA ALA A 109 -9.81 15.30 3.52
C ALA A 109 -10.62 15.42 4.81
N GLU A 110 -9.99 15.92 5.86
CA GLU A 110 -10.51 16.12 7.21
C GLU A 110 -11.55 17.23 7.27
N ASP A 111 -11.48 18.20 6.34
CA ASP A 111 -12.38 19.35 6.28
C ASP A 111 -13.81 18.95 5.88
N HIS A 112 -14.02 17.74 5.37
CA HIS A 112 -15.33 17.25 4.96
C HIS A 112 -15.59 15.82 5.46
N PRO A 113 -16.65 15.57 6.26
CA PRO A 113 -16.87 14.28 6.92
C PRO A 113 -17.05 13.12 5.93
N LEU A 114 -17.88 13.29 4.89
CA LEU A 114 -18.02 12.26 3.85
C LEU A 114 -16.73 12.01 3.06
N ARG A 115 -15.93 13.06 2.80
CA ARG A 115 -14.63 12.91 2.13
C ARG A 115 -13.70 12.08 3.00
N TRP A 116 -13.59 12.40 4.29
CA TRP A 116 -12.81 11.63 5.26
C TRP A 116 -13.24 10.17 5.32
N LEU A 117 -14.54 9.89 5.46
CA LEU A 117 -15.09 8.53 5.48
C LEU A 117 -14.68 7.76 4.22
N ILE A 118 -14.83 8.36 3.04
CA ILE A 118 -14.53 7.70 1.77
C ILE A 118 -13.03 7.52 1.57
N THR A 119 -12.22 8.57 1.74
CA THR A 119 -10.80 8.57 1.37
C THR A 119 -9.87 8.04 2.45
N ARG A 120 -10.20 8.17 3.74
CA ARG A 120 -9.32 7.74 4.84
C ARG A 120 -9.77 6.42 5.44
N GLN A 121 -11.08 6.23 5.63
CA GLN A 121 -11.59 5.01 6.23
C GLN A 121 -11.80 3.91 5.18
N LEU A 122 -12.68 4.14 4.19
CA LEU A 122 -12.98 3.11 3.18
C LEU A 122 -11.80 2.85 2.26
N ALA A 123 -11.22 3.88 1.62
CA ALA A 123 -10.05 3.69 0.76
C ALA A 123 -8.85 3.15 1.56
N GLY A 124 -8.69 3.60 2.82
CA GLY A 124 -7.69 3.06 3.75
C GLY A 124 -7.81 1.55 3.94
N ILE A 125 -9.01 1.01 4.16
CA ILE A 125 -9.23 -0.44 4.27
C ILE A 125 -8.70 -1.16 3.02
N PHE A 126 -9.05 -0.68 1.83
CA PHE A 126 -8.61 -1.31 0.58
C PHE A 126 -7.10 -1.20 0.38
N TRP A 127 -6.50 -0.04 0.64
CA TRP A 127 -5.04 0.13 0.55
C TRP A 127 -4.31 -0.80 1.52
N TYR A 128 -4.64 -0.76 2.81
CA TYR A 128 -3.98 -1.60 3.82
C TYR A 128 -4.26 -3.09 3.62
N SER A 129 -5.44 -3.47 3.10
CA SER A 129 -5.72 -4.87 2.72
C SER A 129 -4.82 -5.32 1.56
N GLY A 130 -4.65 -4.47 0.54
CA GLY A 130 -3.73 -4.74 -0.57
C GLY A 130 -2.28 -4.87 -0.09
N GLU A 131 -1.90 -4.06 0.89
CA GLU A 131 -0.59 -4.13 1.54
C GLU A 131 -0.39 -5.46 2.30
N ILE A 132 -1.35 -5.87 3.13
CA ILE A 132 -1.30 -7.15 3.87
C ILE A 132 -1.20 -8.34 2.91
N VAL A 133 -1.96 -8.32 1.82
CA VAL A 133 -1.87 -9.37 0.78
C VAL A 133 -0.49 -9.38 0.14
N GLY A 134 0.10 -8.21 -0.12
CA GLY A 134 1.47 -8.08 -0.63
C GLY A 134 2.51 -8.67 0.33
N ASP A 135 2.36 -8.47 1.64
CA ASP A 135 3.27 -8.99 2.66
C ASP A 135 3.27 -10.51 2.79
N TRP A 136 2.25 -11.20 2.28
CA TRP A 136 2.27 -12.67 2.22
C TRP A 136 3.26 -13.20 1.18
N TYR A 137 3.72 -12.34 0.26
CA TYR A 137 4.64 -12.73 -0.77
C TYR A 137 5.99 -13.23 -0.20
N PRO A 138 6.76 -12.46 0.60
CA PRO A 138 8.01 -12.97 1.16
C PRO A 138 7.80 -14.22 2.01
N LEU A 139 6.70 -14.30 2.79
CA LEU A 139 6.36 -15.47 3.58
C LEU A 139 6.22 -16.74 2.73
N LEU A 140 5.45 -16.70 1.64
CA LEU A 140 5.28 -17.84 0.74
C LEU A 140 6.59 -18.20 0.04
N ARG A 141 7.41 -17.21 -0.32
CA ARG A 141 8.70 -17.44 -0.96
C ARG A 141 9.66 -18.13 0.02
N THR A 142 9.76 -17.65 1.26
CA THR A 142 10.59 -18.27 2.29
C THR A 142 10.09 -19.67 2.62
N LYS A 143 8.78 -19.91 2.67
CA LYS A 143 8.23 -21.27 2.86
C LYS A 143 8.66 -22.25 1.78
N ALA A 144 8.65 -21.81 0.52
CA ALA A 144 9.05 -22.65 -0.60
C ALA A 144 10.54 -23.03 -0.57
N VAL A 145 11.39 -22.19 0.03
CA VAL A 145 12.84 -22.40 0.10
C VAL A 145 13.26 -23.09 1.40
N ALA A 146 12.68 -22.71 2.53
CA ALA A 146 13.08 -23.20 3.85
C ALA A 146 12.42 -24.53 4.24
N GLY A 147 11.34 -24.95 3.56
CA GLY A 147 10.63 -26.19 3.89
C GLY A 147 10.05 -26.18 5.31
N GLU A 148 10.12 -27.31 6.01
CA GLU A 148 9.56 -27.52 7.36
C GLU A 148 10.53 -27.14 8.50
N GLN A 149 11.51 -26.30 8.22
CA GLN A 149 12.49 -25.85 9.21
C GLN A 149 11.83 -25.03 10.32
N LYS A 150 12.22 -25.28 11.58
CA LYS A 150 11.65 -24.59 12.77
C LYS A 150 11.78 -23.06 12.68
N GLU A 151 12.78 -22.57 11.96
CA GLU A 151 13.07 -21.16 11.75
C GLU A 151 11.97 -20.42 10.97
N ILE A 152 11.15 -21.13 10.19
CA ILE A 152 10.02 -20.51 9.47
C ILE A 152 8.99 -19.92 10.44
N TRP A 153 8.91 -20.44 11.67
CA TRP A 153 7.99 -19.96 12.69
C TRP A 153 8.24 -18.48 13.05
N TYR A 154 9.52 -18.06 13.06
CA TYR A 154 9.86 -16.65 13.30
C TYR A 154 9.31 -15.75 12.19
N VAL A 155 9.34 -16.21 10.94
CA VAL A 155 8.81 -15.49 9.78
C VAL A 155 7.30 -15.38 9.84
N TYR A 156 6.58 -16.44 10.25
CA TYR A 156 5.13 -16.36 10.46
C TYR A 156 4.78 -15.37 11.58
N THR A 157 5.50 -15.43 12.70
CA THR A 157 5.24 -14.57 13.87
C THR A 157 5.48 -13.10 13.54
N SER A 158 6.60 -12.77 12.91
CA SER A 158 6.92 -11.39 12.52
C SER A 158 5.99 -10.85 11.44
N CYS A 159 5.61 -11.68 10.44
CA CYS A 159 4.61 -11.33 9.43
C CYS A 159 3.24 -11.03 10.08
N PHE A 160 2.84 -11.83 11.08
CA PHE A 160 1.61 -11.61 11.81
C PHE A 160 1.63 -10.28 12.58
N ILE A 161 2.72 -9.99 13.32
CA ILE A 161 2.87 -8.73 14.06
C ILE A 161 2.87 -7.53 13.09
N PHE A 162 3.54 -7.64 11.95
CA PHE A 162 3.57 -6.58 10.95
C PHE A 162 2.21 -6.33 10.28
N ASN A 163 1.46 -7.39 9.97
CA ASN A 163 0.10 -7.23 9.46
C ASN A 163 -0.84 -6.67 10.54
N LEU A 164 -0.64 -7.02 11.80
CA LEU A 164 -1.42 -6.49 12.91
C LEU A 164 -1.23 -4.98 13.07
N SER A 165 -0.03 -4.43 12.84
CA SER A 165 0.18 -2.98 12.89
C SER A 165 -0.62 -2.24 11.80
N LYS A 166 -0.78 -2.82 10.62
CA LYS A 166 -1.63 -2.28 9.54
C LYS A 166 -3.11 -2.35 9.88
N ILE A 167 -3.56 -3.45 10.50
CA ILE A 167 -4.93 -3.58 11.02
C ILE A 167 -5.21 -2.51 12.08
N THR A 168 -4.27 -2.27 12.99
CA THR A 168 -4.37 -1.18 13.97
C THR A 168 -4.49 0.18 13.28
N MET A 169 -3.74 0.46 12.20
CA MET A 169 -3.91 1.71 11.43
C MET A 169 -5.30 1.83 10.78
N MET A 170 -5.85 0.73 10.25
CA MET A 170 -7.21 0.74 9.69
C MET A 170 -8.21 1.16 10.76
N PHE A 171 -8.22 0.49 11.92
CA PHE A 171 -9.14 0.82 13.01
C PHE A 171 -8.89 2.19 13.62
N TYR A 172 -7.64 2.66 13.63
CA TYR A 172 -7.32 3.99 14.16
C TYR A 172 -7.99 5.12 13.35
N HIS A 173 -8.12 4.98 12.03
CA HIS A 173 -8.89 5.94 11.22
C HIS A 173 -10.39 5.97 11.56
N PHE A 174 -10.95 4.88 12.10
CA PHE A 174 -12.33 4.83 12.59
C PHE A 174 -12.49 5.39 14.01
N SER A 175 -11.40 5.51 14.79
CA SER A 175 -11.48 6.09 16.14
C SER A 175 -11.87 7.58 16.12
N VAL A 176 -11.62 8.26 14.99
CA VAL A 176 -12.05 9.64 14.78
C VAL A 176 -13.44 9.65 14.17
N THR A 177 -14.41 10.05 14.98
CA THR A 177 -15.78 10.24 14.54
C THR A 177 -15.95 11.64 13.93
N GLU A 178 -16.86 11.78 12.96
CA GLU A 178 -17.14 13.00 12.18
C GLU A 178 -17.32 14.26 13.03
N ASN A 179 -17.78 14.12 14.28
CA ASN A 179 -18.07 15.23 15.18
C ASN A 179 -16.84 15.86 15.85
N ASP A 180 -15.67 15.21 15.76
CA ASP A 180 -14.48 15.58 16.53
C ASP A 180 -13.41 16.33 15.73
N MET A 181 -13.45 16.30 14.39
CA MET A 181 -12.36 16.85 13.55
C MET A 181 -12.38 18.36 13.33
N LEU A 182 -13.47 19.05 13.67
CA LEU A 182 -13.56 20.51 13.49
C LEU A 182 -12.64 21.31 14.44
N ILE A 183 -11.94 20.66 15.37
CA ILE A 183 -11.01 21.33 16.29
C ILE A 183 -9.58 20.98 15.86
N LYS A 184 -8.84 21.95 15.30
CA LYS A 184 -7.42 21.85 14.91
C LYS A 184 -6.53 21.13 15.94
N LYS A 185 -6.79 21.32 17.25
CA LYS A 185 -6.06 20.61 18.33
C LYS A 185 -6.28 19.09 18.35
N LYS A 186 -7.48 18.62 17.97
CA LYS A 186 -7.80 17.18 17.86
C LYS A 186 -7.19 16.58 16.59
N GLU A 187 -7.12 17.33 15.50
CA GLU A 187 -6.41 16.95 14.27
C GLU A 187 -4.92 16.66 14.58
N ASP A 188 -4.24 17.58 15.28
CA ASP A 188 -2.83 17.41 15.63
C ASP A 188 -2.59 16.19 16.52
N ALA A 189 -3.43 15.99 17.54
CA ALA A 189 -3.35 14.83 18.41
C ALA A 189 -3.55 13.52 17.64
N PHE A 190 -4.54 13.48 16.74
CA PHE A 190 -4.80 12.33 15.88
C PHE A 190 -3.56 11.98 15.06
N TYR A 191 -3.00 12.97 14.36
CA TYR A 191 -1.86 12.74 13.48
C TYR A 191 -0.57 12.40 14.23
N ASN A 192 -0.35 12.94 15.43
CA ASN A 192 0.81 12.58 16.24
C ASN A 192 0.78 11.09 16.62
N ALA A 193 -0.38 10.58 17.04
CA ALA A 193 -0.56 9.16 17.33
C ALA A 193 -0.55 8.31 16.04
N TYR A 194 -1.10 8.81 14.93
CA TYR A 194 -1.00 8.17 13.62
C TYR A 194 0.46 7.92 13.22
N TRP A 195 1.30 8.96 13.26
CA TRP A 195 2.72 8.86 12.91
C TRP A 195 3.50 7.98 13.88
N ALA A 196 3.13 7.95 15.16
CA ALA A 196 3.71 7.02 16.13
C ALA A 196 3.37 5.55 15.79
N ILE A 197 2.10 5.24 15.49
CA ILE A 197 1.69 3.90 15.04
C ILE A 197 2.42 3.54 13.74
N TYR A 198 2.57 4.49 12.81
CA TYR A 198 3.32 4.28 11.58
C TYR A 198 4.79 3.96 11.81
N LEU A 199 5.47 4.69 12.70
CA LEU A 199 6.86 4.41 13.06
C LEU A 199 7.00 3.00 13.66
N VAL A 200 6.07 2.59 14.54
CA VAL A 200 6.03 1.22 15.07
C VAL A 200 5.88 0.20 13.94
N SER A 201 4.98 0.44 12.98
CA SER A 201 4.78 -0.43 11.83
C SER A 201 6.04 -0.54 10.95
N LEU A 202 6.79 0.54 10.78
CA LEU A 202 8.05 0.53 10.02
C LEU A 202 9.13 -0.30 10.75
N CYS A 203 9.20 -0.19 12.07
CA CYS A 203 10.05 -1.05 12.90
C CYS A 203 9.64 -2.53 12.78
N CYS A 204 8.33 -2.84 12.81
CA CYS A 204 7.82 -4.19 12.58
C CYS A 204 8.18 -4.71 11.19
N SER A 205 8.15 -3.87 10.16
CA SER A 205 8.58 -4.21 8.79
C SER A 205 10.05 -4.62 8.75
N LEU A 206 10.93 -3.88 9.43
CA LEU A 206 12.36 -4.23 9.51
C LEU A 206 12.60 -5.54 10.25
N LEU A 207 11.87 -5.81 11.32
CA LEU A 207 11.93 -7.08 12.04
C LEU A 207 11.45 -8.24 11.15
N TYR A 208 10.40 -8.00 10.34
CA TYR A 208 9.91 -8.98 9.38
C TYR A 208 10.97 -9.29 8.31
N ASP A 209 11.54 -8.27 7.66
CA ASP A 209 12.61 -8.44 6.67
C ASP A 209 13.84 -9.15 7.26
N GLY A 210 14.24 -8.77 8.47
CA GLY A 210 15.34 -9.43 9.20
C GLY A 210 15.05 -10.91 9.47
N SER A 211 13.82 -11.25 9.86
CA SER A 211 13.42 -12.64 10.08
C SER A 211 13.43 -13.46 8.78
N VAL A 212 12.97 -12.89 7.66
CA VAL A 212 13.01 -13.50 6.33
C VAL A 212 14.46 -13.74 5.91
N TYR A 213 15.33 -12.74 6.10
CA TYR A 213 16.76 -12.85 5.79
C TYR A 213 17.41 -14.00 6.56
N ILE A 214 17.22 -14.05 7.88
CA ILE A 214 17.83 -15.08 8.73
C ILE A 214 17.33 -16.47 8.34
N ALA A 215 16.02 -16.63 8.11
CA ALA A 215 15.43 -17.91 7.72
C ALA A 215 15.97 -18.39 6.36
N MET A 216 16.02 -17.51 5.35
CA MET A 216 16.55 -17.86 4.03
C MET A 216 18.04 -18.17 4.07
N LYS A 217 18.83 -17.38 4.80
CA LYS A 217 20.28 -17.62 4.93
C LYS A 217 20.58 -18.97 5.57
N ARG A 218 19.84 -19.33 6.62
CA ARG A 218 20.01 -20.62 7.32
C ARG A 218 19.57 -21.80 6.47
N SER A 219 18.45 -21.70 5.75
CA SER A 219 17.99 -22.80 4.90
C SER A 219 18.98 -23.08 3.78
N ILE A 220 19.51 -22.03 3.16
CA ILE A 220 20.49 -22.16 2.07
C ILE A 220 21.80 -22.78 2.56
N LEU A 221 22.30 -22.37 3.73
CA LEU A 221 23.56 -22.92 4.27
C LEU A 221 23.48 -24.44 4.52
N LYS A 222 22.32 -24.94 4.96
CA LYS A 222 22.11 -26.39 5.15
C LYS A 222 22.16 -27.17 3.83
N ASP A 223 21.60 -26.61 2.76
CA ASP A 223 21.54 -27.29 1.47
C ASP A 223 22.85 -27.18 0.65
N THR A 224 23.65 -26.13 0.91
CA THR A 224 24.90 -25.86 0.15
C THR A 224 25.98 -26.93 0.38
N GLU A 225 25.93 -27.68 1.49
CA GLU A 225 26.85 -28.80 1.72
C GLU A 225 26.58 -30.00 0.78
N SER A 226 25.44 -30.03 0.07
CA SER A 226 25.01 -31.21 -0.71
C SER A 226 24.83 -30.99 -2.22
N ILE A 227 24.69 -29.75 -2.72
CA ILE A 227 24.25 -29.50 -4.10
C ILE A 227 25.01 -28.33 -4.77
N ASN A 228 25.97 -28.67 -5.65
CA ASN A 228 26.71 -27.73 -6.52
C ASN A 228 25.91 -27.29 -7.77
N PHE A 229 24.69 -26.76 -7.62
CA PHE A 229 23.90 -26.27 -8.77
C PHE A 229 23.93 -24.74 -8.89
N GLY A 230 24.30 -24.24 -10.08
CA GLY A 230 24.47 -22.81 -10.37
C GLY A 230 23.18 -21.96 -10.31
N PHE A 231 22.00 -22.57 -10.47
CA PHE A 231 20.72 -21.87 -10.38
C PHE A 231 20.39 -21.44 -8.95
N LEU A 232 20.58 -22.34 -7.96
CA LEU A 232 20.40 -22.02 -6.54
C LEU A 232 21.31 -20.87 -6.11
N LYS A 233 22.55 -20.82 -6.61
CA LYS A 233 23.48 -19.72 -6.35
C LYS A 233 22.99 -18.38 -6.90
N LYS A 234 22.57 -18.33 -8.17
CA LYS A 234 22.03 -17.10 -8.78
C LYS A 234 20.70 -16.66 -8.13
N PHE A 235 19.85 -17.63 -7.80
CA PHE A 235 18.57 -17.39 -7.14
C PHE A 235 18.75 -16.85 -5.71
N ARG A 236 19.78 -17.31 -5.00
CA ARG A 236 20.19 -16.76 -3.70
C ARG A 236 20.61 -15.30 -3.82
N ASP A 237 21.57 -15.01 -4.70
CA ASP A 237 22.13 -13.67 -4.84
C ASP A 237 21.02 -12.64 -5.16
N MET A 238 20.00 -13.08 -5.89
CA MET A 238 18.81 -12.31 -6.25
C MET A 238 17.84 -12.07 -5.08
N SER A 239 17.56 -13.10 -4.28
CA SER A 239 16.68 -12.96 -3.11
C SER A 239 17.33 -12.13 -2.01
N GLU A 240 18.66 -12.24 -1.86
CA GLU A 240 19.46 -11.42 -0.95
C GLU A 240 19.44 -9.94 -1.37
N TYR A 241 19.54 -9.65 -2.67
CA TYR A 241 19.48 -8.28 -3.19
C TYR A 241 18.18 -7.57 -2.77
N ARG A 242 17.02 -8.23 -2.93
CA ARG A 242 15.73 -7.65 -2.50
C ARG A 242 15.76 -7.26 -1.02
N ILE A 243 16.12 -8.21 -0.16
CA ILE A 243 16.05 -8.02 1.29
C ILE A 243 17.06 -6.96 1.72
N LEU A 244 18.22 -6.89 1.06
CA LEU A 244 19.21 -5.85 1.30
C LEU A 244 18.67 -4.46 0.92
N VAL A 245 17.98 -4.32 -0.22
CA VAL A 245 17.40 -3.04 -0.62
C VAL A 245 16.27 -2.60 0.32
N THR A 246 15.34 -3.50 0.69
CA THR A 246 14.25 -3.15 1.62
C THR A 246 14.78 -2.86 3.02
N ALA A 247 15.76 -3.62 3.51
CA ALA A 247 16.41 -3.36 4.79
C ALA A 247 17.19 -2.03 4.78
N PHE A 248 17.89 -1.71 3.70
CA PHE A 248 18.57 -0.41 3.54
C PHE A 248 17.58 0.75 3.57
N LEU A 249 16.50 0.65 2.80
CA LEU A 249 15.45 1.67 2.77
C LEU A 249 14.76 1.82 4.11
N GLY A 250 14.50 0.73 4.84
CA GLY A 250 13.96 0.80 6.19
C GLY A 250 14.96 1.39 7.19
N LEU A 251 16.26 1.04 7.10
CA LEU A 251 17.30 1.57 7.97
C LEU A 251 17.50 3.09 7.80
N VAL A 252 17.32 3.62 6.59
CA VAL A 252 17.34 5.06 6.30
C VAL A 252 15.99 5.72 6.60
N GLY A 253 14.89 5.04 6.28
CA GLY A 253 13.53 5.55 6.46
C GLY A 253 13.14 5.72 7.92
N VAL A 254 13.46 4.77 8.79
CA VAL A 254 13.16 4.84 10.24
C VAL A 254 13.73 6.10 10.91
N PRO A 255 15.03 6.44 10.80
CA PRO A 255 15.56 7.62 11.45
C PRO A 255 14.99 8.92 10.85
N ILE A 256 14.76 8.99 9.53
CA ILE A 256 14.12 10.17 8.91
C ILE A 256 12.71 10.36 9.46
N MET A 257 11.90 9.30 9.48
CA MET A 257 10.55 9.34 10.03
C MET A 257 10.56 9.62 11.54
N GLY A 258 11.49 9.05 12.29
CA GLY A 258 11.65 9.30 13.73
C GLY A 258 11.98 10.75 14.04
N VAL A 259 12.94 11.34 13.32
CA VAL A 259 13.28 12.77 13.46
C VAL A 259 12.08 13.64 13.10
N SER A 260 11.35 13.31 12.03
CA SER A 260 10.14 14.05 11.65
C SER A 260 9.06 14.04 12.73
N ALA A 261 8.83 12.88 13.38
CA ALA A 261 7.86 12.76 14.46
C ALA A 261 8.27 13.62 15.67
N VAL A 262 9.56 13.63 16.03
CA VAL A 262 10.08 14.48 17.11
C VAL A 262 9.96 15.97 16.77
N LEU A 263 10.29 16.37 15.54
CA LEU A 263 10.17 17.75 15.08
C LEU A 263 8.70 18.21 15.08
N ARG A 264 7.77 17.35 14.65
CA ARG A 264 6.33 17.63 14.68
C ARG A 264 5.82 17.90 16.09
N LEU A 265 6.27 17.13 17.08
CA LEU A 265 5.91 17.36 18.49
C LEU A 265 6.38 18.72 19.00
N LYS A 266 7.53 19.21 18.51
CA LYS A 266 8.13 20.49 18.91
C LYS A 266 7.58 21.69 18.12
N TYR A 267 7.27 21.50 16.84
CA TYR A 267 6.89 22.55 15.90
C TYR A 267 5.55 22.23 15.24
N GLN A 268 4.47 22.29 16.04
CA GLN A 268 3.10 21.92 15.65
C GLN A 268 2.53 22.78 14.51
N GLU A 269 3.07 23.98 14.30
CA GLU A 269 2.58 24.93 13.29
C GLU A 269 2.95 24.55 11.85
N TYR A 270 3.93 23.65 11.68
CA TYR A 270 4.45 23.26 10.38
C TYR A 270 3.96 21.87 9.99
N ASP A 271 3.66 21.69 8.70
CA ASP A 271 3.30 20.38 8.17
C ASP A 271 4.56 19.51 7.99
N TRP A 272 4.81 18.66 8.97
CA TRP A 272 5.85 17.63 8.93
C TRP A 272 5.30 16.28 8.44
N SER A 273 4.27 16.27 7.59
CA SER A 273 3.78 15.03 6.99
C SER A 273 4.79 14.47 5.97
N PHE A 274 5.17 13.21 6.17
CA PHE A 274 6.06 12.47 5.26
C PHE A 274 5.28 11.36 4.55
N GLU A 275 4.06 11.70 4.12
CA GLU A 275 3.16 10.78 3.45
C GLU A 275 3.78 10.22 2.16
N ASP A 276 4.44 11.08 1.38
CA ASP A 276 5.13 10.68 0.15
C ASP A 276 6.28 9.71 0.42
N LEU A 277 7.05 9.95 1.50
CA LEU A 277 8.13 9.05 1.90
C LEU A 277 7.59 7.69 2.34
N ARG A 278 6.49 7.67 3.11
CA ARG A 278 5.78 6.42 3.43
C ARG A 278 5.37 5.69 2.15
N ILE A 279 4.67 6.38 1.25
CA ILE A 279 4.17 5.80 0.00
C ILE A 279 5.33 5.23 -0.81
N PHE A 280 6.45 5.96 -0.90
CA PHE A 280 7.66 5.50 -1.55
C PHE A 280 8.24 4.22 -0.93
N LEU A 281 8.43 4.17 0.40
CA LEU A 281 8.99 3.00 1.10
C LEU A 281 8.12 1.75 0.89
N VAL A 282 6.81 1.92 1.04
CA VAL A 282 5.82 0.85 0.89
C VAL A 282 5.77 0.37 -0.57
N ASN A 283 5.65 1.28 -1.53
CA ASN A 283 5.59 0.93 -2.96
C ASN A 283 6.88 0.25 -3.44
N THR A 284 8.05 0.71 -2.96
CA THR A 284 9.33 0.09 -3.34
C THR A 284 9.39 -1.38 -2.92
N SER A 285 8.89 -1.69 -1.72
CA SER A 285 8.82 -3.07 -1.24
C SER A 285 7.95 -3.95 -2.15
N TYR A 286 6.84 -3.42 -2.67
CA TYR A 286 6.00 -4.15 -3.62
C TYR A 286 6.58 -4.19 -5.04
N PHE A 287 7.24 -3.13 -5.52
CA PHE A 287 7.97 -3.19 -6.79
C PHE A 287 9.01 -4.32 -6.80
N MET A 288 9.66 -4.56 -5.66
CA MET A 288 10.59 -5.68 -5.51
C MET A 288 9.92 -7.06 -5.65
N MET A 289 8.65 -7.22 -5.27
CA MET A 289 7.89 -8.44 -5.55
C MET A 289 7.76 -8.69 -7.05
N PHE A 290 7.46 -7.64 -7.83
CA PHE A 290 7.35 -7.77 -9.29
C PHE A 290 8.70 -8.09 -9.94
N ILE A 291 9.74 -7.34 -9.55
CA ILE A 291 11.11 -7.56 -10.02
C ILE A 291 11.55 -9.00 -9.72
N ASP A 292 11.28 -9.51 -8.52
CA ASP A 292 11.60 -10.89 -8.13
C ASP A 292 10.90 -11.91 -9.06
N GLN A 293 9.61 -11.73 -9.36
CA GLN A 293 8.93 -12.61 -10.30
C GLN A 293 9.48 -12.56 -11.73
N LEU A 294 9.90 -11.38 -12.20
CA LEU A 294 10.50 -11.23 -13.52
C LEU A 294 11.81 -12.00 -13.65
N MET A 295 12.75 -11.84 -12.73
CA MET A 295 14.03 -12.53 -12.89
C MET A 295 13.89 -14.04 -12.65
N LEU A 296 12.99 -14.48 -11.74
CA LEU A 296 12.66 -15.90 -11.59
C LEU A 296 12.16 -16.54 -12.88
N PHE A 297 11.30 -15.83 -13.61
CA PHE A 297 10.82 -16.29 -14.89
C PHE A 297 11.95 -16.41 -15.92
N SER A 298 12.82 -15.40 -16.00
CA SER A 298 13.98 -15.40 -16.89
C SER A 298 14.92 -16.58 -16.61
N TYR A 299 15.26 -16.84 -15.35
CA TYR A 299 16.14 -17.96 -14.99
C TYR A 299 15.52 -19.33 -15.26
N SER A 300 14.23 -19.52 -14.97
CA SER A 300 13.55 -20.79 -15.27
C SER A 300 13.55 -21.12 -16.77
N LYS A 301 13.57 -20.09 -17.64
CA LYS A 301 13.65 -20.28 -19.09
C LYS A 301 15.06 -20.67 -19.55
N GLU A 302 16.10 -20.11 -18.95
CA GLU A 302 17.50 -20.46 -19.25
C GLU A 302 17.80 -21.92 -18.90
N GLU A 303 17.35 -22.42 -17.75
CA GLU A 303 17.59 -23.83 -17.39
C GLU A 303 16.96 -24.83 -18.38
N LYS A 304 15.75 -24.50 -18.88
CA LYS A 304 15.06 -25.33 -19.87
C LYS A 304 15.77 -25.35 -21.22
N SER A 305 16.40 -24.26 -21.63
CA SER A 305 17.18 -24.25 -22.88
C SER A 305 18.49 -25.03 -22.73
N PHE A 306 19.14 -24.99 -21.56
CA PHE A 306 20.36 -25.77 -21.31
C PHE A 306 20.10 -27.28 -21.21
N SER A 307 19.02 -27.70 -20.55
CA SER A 307 18.63 -29.12 -20.47
C SER A 307 18.25 -29.68 -21.84
N SER A 308 17.42 -28.98 -22.62
CA SER A 308 17.07 -29.37 -23.99
C SER A 308 18.30 -29.51 -24.91
N ASN A 309 19.33 -28.69 -24.73
CA ASN A 309 20.58 -28.80 -25.50
C ASN A 309 21.48 -29.97 -25.07
N LYS A 310 21.42 -30.39 -23.79
CA LYS A 310 22.14 -31.59 -23.33
C LYS A 310 21.50 -32.86 -23.89
N ASP A 311 20.18 -32.93 -23.92
CA ASP A 311 19.47 -34.09 -24.47
C ASP A 311 19.70 -34.23 -25.99
N ASN A 312 19.78 -33.11 -26.73
CA ASN A 312 20.11 -33.14 -28.17
C ASN A 312 21.57 -33.50 -28.47
N LYS A 313 22.51 -33.27 -27.56
CA LYS A 313 23.91 -33.71 -27.73
C LYS A 313 24.14 -35.17 -27.36
N LEU A 314 23.27 -35.76 -26.54
CA LEU A 314 23.37 -37.18 -26.17
C LEU A 314 22.92 -38.12 -27.30
N PHE A 315 22.20 -37.60 -28.31
CA PHE A 315 21.77 -38.33 -29.51
C PHE A 315 22.68 -38.13 -30.74
N MET A 316 23.86 -37.53 -30.56
CA MET A 316 24.88 -37.35 -31.62
C MET A 316 26.19 -38.12 -31.33
N VAL A 317 26.11 -39.30 -30.72
CA VAL A 317 27.24 -40.25 -30.63
C VAL A 317 26.83 -41.60 -31.17
#